data_AF-I3Z0Y1-F1
#
_entry.id   AF-I3Z0Y1-F1
#
_cell.length_a   1.000
_cell.length_b   1.000
_cell.length_c   1.000
_cell.angle_alpha   90.00
_cell.angle_beta   90.00
_cell.angle_gamma   90.00
#
_symmetry.space_group_name_H-M   'P 1'
#
loop_
_entity.id
_entity.type
_entity.pdbx_description
1 polymer ?
#
loop_
_entity_poly.entity_id
_entity_poly.type
_entity_poly.pdbx_seq_one_letter_code
_entity_poly.pdbx_strand_id
1 'polypeptide(L)'
;MKKWVIGIVILLFLLAIGVFQFNRLGGFKEIEIESVTSFNLNLQGLTYRGTPQDDKLGQTFEQIGRLAKEKKIPLYTIYSVEPAGKLDTMEVFVGVELEEIIPDLEVKSFQLDQVILAKINAHKFVMPGPNKVKSKMIDFSKTLSLKSPTTFIDKIISTNEVHVIGIVED
;
A
#
# COMPACT_ATOMS: atom_id res chain seq x y z
N MET A 1 5.01 -43.67 25.05
CA MET A 1 4.25 -42.52 25.58
C MET A 1 5.09 -41.25 25.77
N LYS A 2 6.28 -41.29 26.41
CA LYS A 2 7.13 -40.09 26.62
C LYS A 2 7.54 -39.30 25.35
N LYS A 3 7.81 -39.98 24.22
CA LYS A 3 8.25 -39.31 22.98
C LYS A 3 7.17 -38.41 22.35
N TRP A 4 5.90 -38.77 22.50
CA TRP A 4 4.77 -37.97 22.00
C TRP A 4 4.55 -36.71 22.83
N VAL A 5 4.70 -36.80 24.15
CA VAL A 5 4.64 -35.63 25.04
C VAL A 5 5.74 -34.63 24.69
N ILE A 6 6.97 -35.10 24.47
CA ILE A 6 8.08 -34.24 24.04
C ILE A 6 7.77 -33.59 22.69
N GLY A 7 7.23 -34.36 21.73
CA GLY A 7 6.82 -33.82 20.43
C GLY A 7 5.76 -32.72 20.52
N ILE A 8 4.73 -32.91 21.37
CA ILE A 8 3.68 -31.91 21.59
C ILE A 8 4.25 -30.65 22.26
N VAL A 9 5.13 -30.79 23.25
CA VAL A 9 5.76 -29.65 23.92
C VAL A 9 6.61 -28.83 22.94
N ILE A 10 7.38 -29.49 22.07
CA ILE A 10 8.16 -28.81 21.03
C ILE A 10 7.24 -28.09 20.04
N LEU A 11 6.15 -28.72 19.59
CA LEU A 11 5.19 -28.11 18.68
C LEU A 11 4.54 -26.86 19.30
N LEU A 12 4.08 -26.93 20.55
CA LEU A 12 3.50 -25.80 21.26
C LEU A 12 4.51 -24.66 21.45
N PHE A 13 5.78 -24.99 21.72
CA PHE A 13 6.83 -24.00 21.83
C PHE A 13 7.10 -23.28 20.50
N LEU A 14 7.16 -24.03 19.38
CA LEU A 14 7.30 -23.44 18.04
C LEU A 14 6.11 -22.56 17.66
N LEU A 15 4.88 -22.98 18.00
CA LEU A 15 3.68 -22.17 17.79
C LEU A 15 3.71 -20.90 18.63
N ALA A 16 4.12 -20.97 19.90
CA ALA A 16 4.24 -19.81 20.78
C ALA A 16 5.25 -18.80 20.23
N ILE A 17 6.42 -19.26 19.75
CA ILE A 17 7.40 -18.40 19.07
C ILE A 17 6.79 -17.78 17.80
N GLY A 18 6.08 -18.57 16.99
CA GLY A 18 5.46 -18.09 15.76
C GLY A 18 4.45 -16.98 16.02
N VAL A 19 3.52 -17.17 16.97
CA VAL A 19 2.52 -16.18 17.36
C VAL A 19 3.17 -14.93 17.95
N PHE A 20 4.19 -15.11 18.80
CA PHE A 20 4.95 -13.99 19.37
C PHE A 20 5.61 -13.14 18.27
N GLN A 21 6.29 -13.79 17.32
CA GLN A 21 6.94 -13.10 16.20
C GLN A 21 5.91 -12.42 15.29
N PHE A 22 4.78 -13.06 15.00
CA PHE A 22 3.70 -12.47 14.21
C PHE A 22 3.12 -11.21 14.85
N ASN A 23 2.85 -11.25 16.17
CA ASN A 23 2.39 -10.09 16.92
C ASN A 23 3.44 -8.96 16.94
N ARG A 24 4.71 -9.29 17.18
CA ARG A 24 5.81 -8.32 17.19
C ARG A 24 5.96 -7.60 15.86
N LEU A 25 5.70 -8.28 14.75
CA LEU A 25 5.73 -7.70 13.40
C LEU A 25 4.47 -6.88 13.05
N GLY A 26 3.48 -6.82 13.94
CA GLY A 26 2.23 -6.09 13.74
C GLY A 26 1.15 -6.89 13.02
N GLY A 27 1.26 -8.23 12.94
CA GLY A 27 0.31 -9.06 12.20
C GLY A 27 -1.12 -9.07 12.77
N PHE A 28 -1.28 -8.70 14.05
CA PHE A 28 -2.59 -8.52 14.69
C PHE A 28 -3.03 -7.05 14.78
N LYS A 29 -2.22 -6.09 14.30
CA LYS A 29 -2.64 -4.69 14.30
C LYS A 29 -3.77 -4.50 13.29
N GLU A 30 -4.79 -3.77 13.71
CA GLU A 30 -5.91 -3.46 12.83
C GLU A 30 -5.52 -2.41 11.79
N ILE A 31 -6.27 -2.40 10.69
CA ILE A 31 -6.18 -1.33 9.70
C ILE A 31 -7.02 -0.19 10.23
N GLU A 32 -6.38 0.94 10.54
CA GLU A 32 -7.07 2.16 10.95
C GLU A 32 -7.66 2.81 9.69
N ILE A 33 -8.96 3.10 9.68
CA ILE A 33 -9.64 3.71 8.53
C ILE A 33 -10.35 4.97 8.99
N GLU A 34 -10.13 6.06 8.27
CA GLU A 34 -10.74 7.36 8.53
C GLU A 34 -11.23 8.02 7.23
N SER A 35 -12.15 8.98 7.37
CA SER A 35 -12.55 9.87 6.29
C SER A 35 -11.79 11.18 6.43
N VAL A 36 -11.10 11.61 5.39
CA VAL A 36 -10.36 12.87 5.35
C VAL A 36 -11.08 13.82 4.40
N THR A 37 -11.36 15.04 4.85
CA THR A 37 -11.99 16.09 4.04
C THR A 37 -10.95 17.08 3.52
N SER A 38 -11.26 17.77 2.43
CA SER A 38 -10.39 18.78 1.80
C SER A 38 -8.99 18.23 1.47
N PHE A 39 -8.95 17.11 0.76
CA PHE A 39 -7.74 16.39 0.42
C PHE A 39 -7.10 16.96 -0.85
N ASN A 40 -5.83 17.36 -0.75
CA ASN A 40 -5.02 17.81 -1.87
C ASN A 40 -3.77 16.93 -1.97
N LEU A 41 -3.43 16.51 -3.18
CA LEU A 41 -2.23 15.72 -3.45
C LEU A 41 -1.67 16.09 -4.82
N ASN A 42 -0.41 16.53 -4.85
CA ASN A 42 0.31 16.86 -6.08
C ASN A 42 1.51 15.94 -6.21
N LEU A 43 1.42 14.99 -7.14
CA LEU A 43 2.47 14.01 -7.38
C LEU A 43 3.24 14.35 -8.65
N GLN A 44 4.53 14.07 -8.61
CA GLN A 44 5.42 14.10 -9.76
C GLN A 44 6.11 12.75 -9.89
N GLY A 45 6.13 12.18 -11.09
CA GLY A 45 6.58 10.81 -11.26
C GLY A 45 6.66 10.34 -12.70
N LEU A 46 6.65 9.03 -12.86
CA LEU A 46 6.73 8.34 -14.14
C LEU A 46 5.65 7.26 -14.23
N THR A 47 5.01 7.17 -15.38
CA THR A 47 4.08 6.08 -15.70
C THR A 47 4.83 4.95 -16.39
N TYR A 48 4.66 3.74 -15.87
CA TYR A 48 5.07 2.51 -16.51
C TYR A 48 3.86 1.78 -17.08
N ARG A 49 3.98 1.26 -18.30
CA ARG A 49 3.01 0.37 -18.92
C ARG A 49 3.71 -0.84 -19.54
N GLY A 50 3.32 -2.03 -19.14
CA GLY A 50 3.92 -3.29 -19.59
C GLY A 50 3.59 -4.43 -18.63
N THR A 51 4.43 -5.46 -18.57
CA THR A 51 4.18 -6.61 -17.66
C THR A 51 4.90 -6.46 -16.32
N PRO A 52 4.47 -7.14 -15.24
CA PRO A 52 5.18 -7.17 -13.96
C PRO A 52 6.63 -7.68 -13.99
N GLN A 53 7.03 -8.40 -15.05
CA GLN A 53 8.36 -9.00 -15.17
C GLN A 53 9.34 -8.16 -16.01
N ASP A 54 8.89 -7.05 -16.60
CA ASP A 54 9.77 -6.17 -17.36
C ASP A 54 10.71 -5.42 -16.41
N ASP A 55 12.00 -5.40 -16.73
CA ASP A 55 13.01 -4.66 -15.97
C ASP A 55 12.71 -3.16 -15.91
N LYS A 56 11.99 -2.62 -16.91
CA LYS A 56 11.57 -1.21 -16.93
C LYS A 56 10.69 -0.84 -15.73
N LEU A 57 9.84 -1.76 -15.26
CA LEU A 57 9.07 -1.53 -14.03
C LEU A 57 10.01 -1.29 -12.85
N GLY A 58 11.01 -2.16 -12.69
CA GLY A 58 12.03 -2.02 -11.66
C GLY A 58 12.81 -0.71 -11.77
N GLN A 59 13.19 -0.32 -13.00
CA GLN A 59 13.88 0.94 -13.28
C GLN A 59 13.02 2.16 -12.92
N THR A 60 11.71 2.16 -13.23
CA THR A 60 10.77 3.21 -12.85
C THR A 60 10.70 3.37 -11.34
N PHE A 61 10.52 2.26 -10.61
CA PHE A 61 10.53 2.26 -9.14
C PHE A 61 11.86 2.72 -8.55
N GLU A 62 12.98 2.30 -9.14
CA GLU A 62 14.30 2.69 -8.68
C GLU A 62 14.56 4.19 -8.88
N GLN A 63 14.22 4.74 -10.05
CA GLN A 63 14.43 6.14 -10.38
C GLN A 63 13.68 7.06 -9.41
N ILE A 64 12.37 6.84 -9.24
CA ILE A 64 11.55 7.65 -8.33
C ILE A 64 11.84 7.31 -6.87
N GLY A 65 12.14 6.05 -6.56
CA GLY A 65 12.50 5.60 -5.21
C GLY A 65 13.81 6.21 -4.70
N ARG A 66 14.80 6.44 -5.58
CA ARG A 66 16.03 7.17 -5.22
C ARG A 66 15.71 8.61 -4.82
N LEU A 67 14.89 9.31 -5.61
CA LEU A 67 14.43 10.66 -5.30
C LEU A 67 13.66 10.71 -3.98
N ALA A 68 12.73 9.77 -3.76
CA ALA A 68 11.99 9.63 -2.51
C ALA A 68 12.93 9.47 -1.31
N LYS A 69 13.94 8.59 -1.44
CA LYS A 69 14.93 8.33 -0.39
C LYS A 69 15.84 9.53 -0.10
N GLU A 70 16.32 10.21 -1.14
CA GLU A 70 17.18 11.39 -1.02
C GLU A 70 16.48 12.54 -0.30
N LYS A 71 15.22 12.79 -0.67
CA LYS A 71 14.38 13.83 -0.06
C LYS A 71 13.70 13.39 1.24
N LYS A 72 13.80 12.10 1.61
CA LYS A 72 13.14 11.47 2.78
C LYS A 72 11.61 11.67 2.77
N ILE A 73 11.01 11.52 1.59
CA ILE A 73 9.57 11.65 1.36
C ILE A 73 8.95 10.30 0.97
N PRO A 74 7.64 10.11 1.17
CA PRO A 74 6.96 8.88 0.78
C PRO A 74 6.95 8.65 -0.73
N LEU A 75 6.97 7.38 -1.13
CA LEU A 75 6.73 6.95 -2.51
C LEU A 75 5.23 6.70 -2.70
N TYR A 76 4.67 7.15 -3.81
CA TYR A 76 3.27 6.95 -4.16
C TYR A 76 3.14 6.04 -5.38
N THR A 77 2.14 5.16 -5.39
CA THR A 77 1.80 4.35 -6.56
C THR A 77 0.31 4.38 -6.86
N ILE A 78 -0.04 4.49 -8.14
CA ILE A 78 -1.42 4.49 -8.63
C ILE A 78 -1.53 3.49 -9.76
N TYR A 79 -2.30 2.42 -9.56
CA TYR A 79 -2.54 1.41 -10.59
C TYR A 79 -3.79 1.79 -11.38
N SER A 80 -3.60 2.23 -12.63
CA SER A 80 -4.71 2.43 -13.57
C SER A 80 -5.18 1.09 -14.14
N VAL A 81 -4.27 0.12 -14.28
CA VAL A 81 -4.58 -1.26 -14.64
C VAL A 81 -3.79 -2.20 -13.73
N GLU A 82 -4.50 -3.00 -12.93
CA GLU A 82 -3.89 -4.04 -12.10
C GLU A 82 -3.74 -5.34 -12.89
N PRO A 83 -2.56 -5.98 -12.85
CA PRO A 83 -2.34 -7.26 -13.52
C PRO A 83 -2.99 -8.39 -12.73
N ALA A 84 -3.70 -9.31 -13.39
CA ALA A 84 -4.20 -10.54 -12.75
C ALA A 84 -3.11 -11.64 -12.69
N GLY A 85 -2.09 -11.54 -13.55
CA GLY A 85 -0.97 -12.46 -13.66
C GLY A 85 0.31 -11.79 -14.16
N LYS A 86 1.41 -12.55 -14.14
CA LYS A 86 2.76 -12.06 -14.46
C LYS A 86 2.95 -11.60 -15.90
N LEU A 87 2.08 -12.04 -16.82
CA LEU A 87 2.14 -11.72 -18.23
C LEU A 87 1.12 -10.65 -18.64
N ASP A 88 0.26 -10.24 -17.71
CA ASP A 88 -0.77 -9.25 -18.02
C ASP A 88 -0.15 -7.87 -18.10
N THR A 89 -0.73 -7.03 -18.95
CA THR A 89 -0.35 -5.63 -19.01
C THR A 89 -0.91 -4.91 -17.80
N MET A 90 -0.03 -4.22 -17.08
CA MET A 90 -0.34 -3.28 -16.03
C MET A 90 0.03 -1.88 -16.45
N GLU A 91 -0.62 -0.91 -15.82
CA GLU A 91 -0.29 0.51 -15.94
C GLU A 91 -0.22 1.08 -14.53
N VAL A 92 0.96 1.57 -14.15
CA VAL A 92 1.21 2.12 -12.82
C VAL A 92 1.96 3.43 -12.93
N PHE A 93 1.45 4.44 -12.26
CA PHE A 93 2.18 5.67 -12.00
C PHE A 93 2.95 5.50 -10.68
N VAL A 94 4.24 5.84 -10.70
CA VAL A 94 5.10 5.87 -9.51
C VAL A 94 5.58 7.30 -9.33
N GLY A 95 5.31 7.90 -8.17
CA GLY A 95 5.58 9.32 -7.95
C GLY A 95 5.93 9.68 -6.52
N VAL A 96 6.25 10.95 -6.32
CA VAL A 96 6.53 11.59 -5.04
C VAL A 96 5.81 12.92 -4.97
N GLU A 97 5.53 13.38 -3.76
CA GLU A 97 4.94 14.70 -3.53
C GLU A 97 6.06 15.75 -3.38
N LEU A 98 6.08 16.74 -4.29
CA LEU A 98 7.12 17.74 -4.38
C LEU A 98 6.52 19.13 -4.61
N GLU A 99 7.10 20.13 -3.95
CA GLU A 99 6.72 21.54 -4.12
C GLU A 99 7.24 22.13 -5.44
N GLU A 100 8.45 21.76 -5.84
CA GLU A 100 9.10 22.24 -7.07
C GLU A 100 8.84 21.28 -8.23
N ILE A 101 8.50 21.82 -9.40
CA ILE A 101 8.33 21.02 -10.63
C ILE A 101 9.69 20.58 -11.16
N ILE A 102 9.89 19.27 -11.27
CA ILE A 102 11.07 18.69 -11.90
C ILE A 102 10.77 18.48 -13.38
N PRO A 103 11.59 19.01 -14.30
CA PRO A 103 11.47 18.72 -15.73
C PRO A 103 11.49 17.21 -16.01
N ASP A 104 10.77 16.78 -17.04
CA ASP A 104 10.67 15.38 -17.48
C ASP A 104 9.88 14.43 -16.56
N LEU A 105 9.30 14.92 -15.45
CA LEU A 105 8.32 14.17 -14.66
C LEU A 105 6.89 14.52 -15.03
N GLU A 106 6.03 13.50 -15.05
CA GLU A 106 4.59 13.65 -15.19
C GLU A 106 4.00 14.20 -13.89
N VAL A 107 3.07 15.16 -13.99
CA VAL A 107 2.35 15.72 -12.84
C VAL A 107 0.95 15.12 -12.75
N LYS A 108 0.57 14.63 -11.57
CA LYS A 108 -0.81 14.22 -11.24
C LYS A 108 -1.30 14.96 -10.00
N SER A 109 -2.35 15.74 -10.17
CA SER A 109 -2.95 16.54 -9.10
C SER A 109 -4.34 16.02 -8.77
N PHE A 110 -4.62 15.88 -7.48
CA PHE A 110 -5.91 15.49 -6.92
C PHE A 110 -6.35 16.58 -5.96
N GLN A 111 -7.50 17.17 -6.22
CA GLN A 111 -8.18 18.09 -5.32
C GLN A 111 -9.57 17.50 -5.09
N LEU A 112 -9.75 16.90 -3.92
CA LEU A 112 -10.92 16.08 -3.59
C LEU A 112 -11.54 16.58 -2.30
N ASP A 113 -12.86 16.69 -2.27
CA ASP A 113 -13.57 17.12 -1.07
C ASP A 113 -13.47 16.07 0.04
N GLN A 114 -13.40 14.79 -0.33
CA GLN A 114 -13.37 13.69 0.61
C GLN A 114 -12.62 12.46 0.06
N VAL A 115 -11.84 11.81 0.92
CA VAL A 115 -11.21 10.51 0.65
C VAL A 115 -11.33 9.57 1.83
N ILE A 116 -11.25 8.28 1.58
CA ILE A 116 -11.11 7.26 2.63
C ILE A 116 -9.62 6.93 2.77
N LEU A 117 -9.06 7.13 3.96
CA LEU A 117 -7.66 6.84 4.26
C LEU A 117 -7.55 5.60 5.14
N ALA A 118 -6.83 4.59 4.68
CA ALA A 118 -6.44 3.44 5.49
C ALA A 118 -4.96 3.57 5.90
N LYS A 119 -4.66 3.45 7.20
CA LYS A 119 -3.30 3.45 7.75
C LYS A 119 -2.95 2.04 8.22
N ILE A 120 -1.82 1.53 7.74
CA ILE A 120 -1.37 0.17 8.01
C ILE A 120 0.02 0.25 8.64
N ASN A 121 0.12 -0.14 9.91
CA ASN A 121 1.39 -0.19 10.63
C ASN A 121 1.76 -1.65 10.90
N ALA A 122 2.41 -2.30 9.93
CA ALA A 122 2.81 -3.70 10.01
C ALA A 122 4.03 -3.94 9.12
N HIS A 123 4.91 -4.86 9.52
CA HIS A 123 6.03 -5.26 8.69
C HIS A 123 5.53 -5.95 7.41
N LYS A 124 6.18 -5.72 6.26
CA LYS A 124 5.81 -6.28 4.94
C LYS A 124 5.51 -7.79 4.88
N PHE A 125 5.99 -8.58 5.84
CA PHE A 125 5.77 -10.03 5.90
C PHE A 125 4.44 -10.42 6.53
N VAL A 126 3.82 -9.53 7.31
CA VAL A 126 2.55 -9.76 8.01
C VAL A 126 1.51 -8.69 7.67
N MET A 127 1.85 -7.76 6.78
CA MET A 127 0.96 -6.71 6.31
C MET A 127 -0.26 -7.34 5.60
N PRO A 128 -1.49 -6.82 5.84
CA PRO A 128 -2.66 -7.28 5.10
C PRO A 128 -2.48 -7.06 3.60
N GLY A 129 -2.93 -8.04 2.81
CA GLY A 129 -2.89 -7.92 1.35
C GLY A 129 -3.86 -6.85 0.81
N PRO A 130 -3.64 -6.36 -0.42
CA PRO A 130 -4.37 -5.23 -1.00
C PRO A 130 -5.89 -5.44 -1.02
N ASN A 131 -6.36 -6.63 -1.40
CA ASN A 131 -7.80 -6.93 -1.45
C ASN A 131 -8.48 -6.80 -0.07
N LYS A 132 -7.80 -7.18 1.01
CA LYS A 132 -8.33 -7.04 2.38
C LYS A 132 -8.45 -5.58 2.77
N VAL A 133 -7.46 -4.76 2.42
CA VAL A 133 -7.48 -3.32 2.68
C VAL A 133 -8.61 -2.65 1.91
N LYS A 134 -8.68 -2.88 0.58
CA LYS A 134 -9.75 -2.34 -0.29
C LYS A 134 -11.14 -2.73 0.19
N SER A 135 -11.36 -4.00 0.53
CA SER A 135 -12.66 -4.46 1.07
C SER A 135 -13.05 -3.69 2.33
N LYS A 136 -12.12 -3.53 3.28
CA LYS A 136 -12.42 -2.77 4.51
C LYS A 136 -12.72 -1.30 4.24
N MET A 137 -12.03 -0.66 3.29
CA MET A 137 -12.30 0.72 2.90
C MET A 137 -13.66 0.88 2.25
N ILE A 138 -14.04 -0.05 1.37
CA ILE A 138 -15.37 -0.10 0.74
C ILE A 138 -16.46 -0.29 1.81
N ASP A 139 -16.24 -1.19 2.78
CA ASP A 139 -17.20 -1.41 3.85
C ASP A 139 -17.33 -0.18 4.76
N PHE A 140 -16.21 0.48 5.07
CA PHE A 140 -16.21 1.74 5.81
C PHE A 140 -16.95 2.86 5.06
N SER A 141 -16.77 2.98 3.75
CA SER A 141 -17.47 4.01 2.96
C SER A 141 -18.99 3.81 2.99
N LYS A 142 -19.46 2.55 2.98
CA LYS A 142 -20.90 2.23 3.15
C LYS A 142 -21.43 2.65 4.52
N THR A 143 -20.64 2.51 5.60
CA THR A 143 -21.09 2.97 6.94
C THR A 143 -21.31 4.48 7.00
N LEU A 144 -20.62 5.23 6.15
CA LEU A 144 -20.76 6.68 6.00
C LEU A 144 -21.77 7.07 4.91
N SER A 145 -22.45 6.10 4.28
CA SER A 145 -23.33 6.32 3.12
C SER A 145 -22.64 7.02 1.95
N LEU A 146 -21.32 6.82 1.81
CA LEU A 146 -20.52 7.35 0.71
C LEU A 146 -20.48 6.35 -0.45
N LYS A 147 -20.18 6.85 -1.65
CA LYS A 147 -19.83 6.01 -2.80
C LYS A 147 -18.62 5.14 -2.47
N SER A 148 -18.55 3.97 -3.11
CA SER A 148 -17.39 3.08 -2.95
C SER A 148 -16.18 3.67 -3.64
N PRO A 149 -14.98 3.63 -3.03
CA PRO A 149 -13.78 4.11 -3.70
C PRO A 149 -13.47 3.29 -4.94
N THR A 150 -13.15 3.96 -6.05
CA THR A 150 -12.85 3.32 -7.35
C THR A 150 -11.36 3.32 -7.66
N THR A 151 -10.64 4.33 -7.19
CA THR A 151 -9.20 4.48 -7.37
C THR A 151 -8.49 4.43 -6.03
N PHE A 152 -7.38 3.69 -5.97
CA PHE A 152 -6.56 3.53 -4.76
C PHE A 152 -5.15 4.04 -5.04
N ILE A 153 -4.65 4.88 -4.14
CA ILE A 153 -3.28 5.41 -4.16
C ILE A 153 -2.56 4.85 -2.95
N ASP A 154 -1.51 4.07 -3.17
CA ASP A 154 -0.65 3.63 -2.07
C ASP A 154 0.37 4.72 -1.78
N LYS A 155 0.55 5.03 -0.50
CA LYS A 155 1.57 5.93 0.05
C LYS A 155 2.50 5.10 0.93
N ILE A 156 3.66 4.75 0.38
CA ILE A 156 4.68 3.93 1.03
C ILE A 156 5.58 4.86 1.86
N ILE A 157 5.34 4.87 3.16
CA ILE A 157 6.10 5.70 4.12
C ILE A 157 7.36 4.97 4.55
N SER A 158 7.25 3.67 4.84
CA SER A 158 8.38 2.83 5.21
C SER A 158 8.09 1.34 4.94
N THR A 159 9.04 0.47 5.25
CA THR A 159 8.82 -0.99 5.20
C THR A 159 7.77 -1.51 6.19
N ASN A 160 7.41 -0.68 7.18
CA ASN A 160 6.48 -1.02 8.25
C ASN A 160 5.22 -0.15 8.23
N GLU A 161 5.13 0.80 7.31
CA GLU A 161 4.03 1.76 7.27
C GLU A 161 3.65 2.09 5.84
N VAL A 162 2.40 1.78 5.50
CA VAL A 162 1.77 2.11 4.22
C VAL A 162 0.41 2.71 4.51
N HIS A 163 0.11 3.81 3.85
CA HIS A 163 -1.25 4.34 3.82
C HIS A 163 -1.87 4.08 2.45
N VAL A 164 -3.16 3.82 2.40
CA VAL A 164 -3.92 3.64 1.15
C VAL A 164 -5.02 4.68 1.11
N ILE A 165 -5.03 5.50 0.06
CA ILE A 165 -6.00 6.56 -0.16
C ILE A 165 -7.01 6.05 -1.19
N GLY A 166 -8.26 5.92 -0.80
CA GLY A 166 -9.37 5.57 -1.66
C GLY A 166 -10.10 6.83 -2.10
N ILE A 167 -10.09 7.09 -3.40
CA ILE A 167 -10.81 8.21 -4.00
C ILE A 167 -12.29 7.84 -4.12
N VAL A 168 -13.12 8.64 -3.47
CA VAL A 168 -14.57 8.58 -3.60
C VAL A 168 -14.95 9.62 -4.66
N GLU A 169 -15.42 9.17 -5.82
CA GLU A 169 -15.95 10.07 -6.85
C GLU A 169 -17.37 10.53 -6.47
N ASP A 170 -17.70 11.78 -6.77
CA ASP A 170 -19.01 12.38 -6.49
C ASP A 170 -20.17 11.74 -7.25
#